data_AF-A0A6L9ZBU4-F1
#
_entry.id   AF-A0A6L9ZBU4-F1
#
_cell.length_a   1.000
_cell.length_b   1.000
_cell.length_c   1.000
_cell.angle_alpha   90.00
_cell.angle_beta   90.00
_cell.angle_gamma   90.00
#
_symmetry.space_group_name_H-M   'P 1'
#
loop_
_entity.id
_entity.type
_entity.pdbx_description
1 polymer ?
#
loop_
_entity_poly.entity_id
_entity_poly.type
_entity_poly.pdbx_seq_one_letter_code
_entity_poly.pdbx_strand_id
1 'polypeptide(L)'
;MLTVNQTDAIGIATAIREGQVTAKTVITNCLEKITVRNQSLNCFTTVTTDQALSDAEDIDHAIATGNNPGPLAGVPFAVKNLYDIAGLITLAGSKINAENPPASRDAT
;
A
#
# COMPACT_ATOMS: atom_id res chain seq x y z
N MET A 1 22.67 4.44 1.18
CA MET A 1 21.34 3.94 0.76
C MET A 1 20.41 4.16 1.93
N LEU A 2 19.45 5.09 1.82
CA LEU A 2 18.52 5.41 2.91
C LEU A 2 17.69 4.18 3.23
N THR A 3 17.97 3.56 4.37
CA THR A 3 17.10 2.52 4.93
C THR A 3 15.82 3.23 5.34
N VAL A 4 14.71 2.96 4.64
CA VAL A 4 13.34 3.49 4.90
C VAL A 4 12.77 2.98 6.24
N ASN A 5 13.63 2.59 7.18
CA ASN A 5 13.26 1.89 8.40
C ASN A 5 12.85 2.81 9.55
N GLN A 6 12.94 4.14 9.41
CA GLN A 6 12.70 5.10 10.51
C GLN A 6 12.10 6.46 10.09
N THR A 7 11.46 6.57 8.92
CA THR A 7 10.75 7.79 8.53
C THR A 7 9.25 7.61 8.72
N ASP A 8 8.59 8.61 9.30
CA ASP A 8 7.13 8.70 9.35
C ASP A 8 6.53 8.90 7.95
N ALA A 9 5.19 8.97 7.86
CA ALA A 9 4.51 9.15 6.58
C ALA A 9 4.95 10.43 5.84
N ILE A 10 5.21 11.51 6.58
CA ILE A 10 5.65 12.78 6.01
C ILE A 10 7.05 12.64 5.41
N GLY A 11 7.96 12.00 6.15
CA GLY A 11 9.32 11.73 5.71
C GLY A 11 9.37 10.84 4.47
N ILE A 12 8.54 9.80 4.40
CA ILE A 12 8.44 8.93 3.21
C ILE A 12 7.97 9.75 2.00
N ALA A 13 6.87 10.49 2.13
CA ALA A 13 6.32 11.26 1.02
C ALA A 13 7.31 12.33 0.51
N THR A 14 8.02 12.99 1.42
CA THR A 14 9.04 13.98 1.06
C THR A 14 10.23 13.34 0.35
N ALA A 15 10.77 12.24 0.88
CA ALA A 15 11.89 11.53 0.24
C ALA A 15 11.54 11.05 -1.17
N ILE A 16 10.30 10.61 -1.40
CA ILE A 16 9.82 10.20 -2.73
C ILE A 16 9.69 11.41 -3.66
N ARG A 17 9.00 12.48 -3.25
CA ARG A 17 8.84 13.69 -4.06
C ARG A 17 10.18 14.35 -4.43
N GLU A 18 11.17 14.28 -3.55
CA GLU A 18 12.51 14.81 -3.77
C GLU A 18 13.44 13.84 -4.54
N GLY A 19 12.93 12.68 -4.97
CA GLY A 19 13.69 11.70 -5.74
C GLY A 19 14.79 10.98 -4.96
N GLN A 20 14.77 11.04 -3.62
CA GLN A 20 15.77 10.39 -2.76
C GLN A 20 15.55 8.87 -2.68
N VAL A 21 14.30 8.42 -2.88
CA VAL A 21 13.90 7.01 -2.97
C VAL A 21 12.68 6.90 -3.89
N THR A 22 12.48 5.76 -4.54
CA THR A 22 11.29 5.53 -5.37
C THR A 22 10.16 4.91 -4.56
N ALA A 23 8.90 5.19 -4.91
CA ALA A 23 7.72 4.55 -4.33
C ALA A 23 7.82 3.02 -4.46
N LYS A 24 8.28 2.52 -5.61
CA LYS A 24 8.51 1.08 -5.84
C LYS A 24 9.48 0.47 -4.84
N THR A 25 10.57 1.18 -4.51
CA THR A 25 11.54 0.72 -3.51
C THR A 25 10.91 0.64 -2.12
N VAL A 26 10.13 1.66 -1.74
CA VAL A 26 9.46 1.72 -0.44
C VAL A 26 8.45 0.57 -0.29
N ILE A 27 7.56 0.37 -1.26
CA ILE A 27 6.54 -0.68 -1.17
C ILE A 27 7.14 -2.09 -1.22
N THR A 28 8.18 -2.31 -2.03
CA THR A 28 8.89 -3.60 -2.10
C THR A 28 9.45 -3.98 -0.73
N ASN A 29 10.12 -3.04 -0.05
CA ASN A 29 10.64 -3.26 1.31
C ASN A 29 9.53 -3.57 2.32
N CYS A 30 8.33 -2.97 2.18
CA CYS A 30 7.18 -3.29 3.04
C CYS A 30 6.64 -4.69 2.76
N LEU A 31 6.49 -5.08 1.49
CA LEU A 31 6.01 -6.40 1.09
C LEU A 31 6.95 -7.52 1.53
N GLU A 32 8.27 -7.30 1.46
CA GLU A 32 9.27 -8.23 2.00
C GLU A 32 9.11 -8.42 3.53
N LYS A 33 8.91 -7.33 4.28
CA LYS A 33 8.65 -7.42 5.73
C LYS A 33 7.36 -8.17 6.03
N ILE A 34 6.30 -7.95 5.25
CA ILE A 34 5.03 -8.68 5.39
C ILE A 34 5.28 -10.17 5.14
N THR A 35 6.01 -10.53 4.08
CA THR A 35 6.33 -11.91 3.74
C THR A 35 7.05 -12.64 4.87
N VAL A 36 8.05 -11.98 5.48
CA VAL A 36 8.85 -12.57 6.57
C VAL A 36 8.09 -12.62 7.90
N ARG A 37 7.28 -11.61 8.22
CA ARG A 37 6.72 -11.44 9.58
C ARG A 37 5.26 -11.81 9.72
N ASN A 38 4.46 -11.75 8.66
CA ASN A 38 3.02 -11.95 8.76
C ASN A 38 2.65 -13.39 9.12
N GLN A 39 3.54 -14.37 8.87
CA GLN A 39 3.30 -15.75 9.29
C GLN A 39 3.17 -15.90 10.81
N SER A 40 3.93 -15.12 11.59
CA SER A 40 3.86 -15.16 13.06
C SER A 40 2.93 -14.09 13.64
N LEU A 41 2.85 -12.92 13.01
CA LEU A 41 2.04 -11.81 13.50
C LEU A 41 0.56 -11.88 13.07
N ASN A 42 0.29 -12.51 11.92
CA ASN A 42 -1.05 -12.67 11.34
C ASN A 42 -1.87 -11.37 11.28
N CYS A 43 -1.26 -10.28 10.79
CA CYS A 43 -1.87 -8.96 10.70
C CYS A 43 -2.74 -8.77 9.45
N PHE A 44 -2.45 -9.47 8.35
CA PHE A 44 -3.10 -9.28 7.06
C PHE A 44 -3.97 -10.47 6.67
N THR A 45 -5.21 -10.20 6.25
CA THR A 45 -6.11 -11.20 5.65
C THR A 45 -5.99 -11.28 4.13
N THR A 46 -5.60 -10.17 3.50
CA THR A 46 -5.28 -10.08 2.08
C THR A 46 -4.17 -9.05 1.91
N VAL A 47 -3.21 -9.34 1.02
CA VAL A 47 -2.12 -8.43 0.66
C VAL A 47 -2.26 -8.17 -0.83
N THR A 48 -2.48 -6.91 -1.22
CA THR A 48 -2.72 -6.50 -2.61
C THR A 48 -1.41 -6.21 -3.33
N THR A 49 -0.51 -7.21 -3.39
CA THR A 49 0.87 -7.07 -3.89
C THR A 49 0.95 -6.43 -5.27
N ASP A 50 0.21 -6.98 -6.24
CA ASP A 50 0.31 -6.53 -7.63
C ASP A 50 -0.23 -5.10 -7.80
N GLN A 51 -1.37 -4.80 -7.17
CA GLN A 51 -1.93 -3.45 -7.17
C GLN A 51 -0.98 -2.45 -6.51
N ALA A 52 -0.40 -2.80 -5.35
CA ALA A 52 0.50 -1.90 -4.63
C ALA A 52 1.81 -1.62 -5.41
N LEU A 53 2.29 -2.59 -6.18
CA LEU A 53 3.43 -2.39 -7.08
C LEU A 53 3.04 -1.52 -8.29
N SER A 54 1.87 -1.74 -8.89
CA SER A 54 1.34 -0.92 -9.99
C SER A 54 1.16 0.54 -9.57
N ASP A 55 0.52 0.79 -8.43
CA ASP A 55 0.30 2.15 -7.90
C ASP A 55 1.62 2.88 -7.65
N ALA A 56 2.63 2.15 -7.16
CA ALA A 56 3.95 2.71 -6.93
C ALA A 56 4.66 3.09 -8.24
N GLU A 57 4.51 2.29 -9.30
CA GLU A 57 5.02 2.61 -10.64
C GLU A 57 4.35 3.86 -11.21
N ASP A 58 3.04 4.02 -11.04
CA ASP A 58 2.30 5.20 -11.47
C ASP A 58 2.78 6.47 -10.76
N ILE A 59 3.06 6.38 -9.46
CA ILE A 59 3.60 7.49 -8.66
C ILE A 59 5.01 7.87 -9.12
N ASP A 60 5.88 6.87 -9.31
CA ASP A 60 7.25 7.09 -9.79
C ASP A 60 7.24 7.72 -11.19
N HIS A 61 6.35 7.28 -12.08
CA HIS A 61 6.16 7.86 -13.41
C HIS A 61 5.62 9.30 -13.34
N ALA A 62 4.66 9.59 -12.47
CA ALA A 62 4.14 10.94 -12.27
C ALA A 62 5.27 11.91 -11.86
N ILE A 63 6.13 11.50 -10.94
CA ILE A 63 7.29 12.31 -10.50
C ILE A 63 8.28 12.50 -11.65
N ALA A 64 8.62 11.43 -12.38
CA ALA A 64 9.56 11.48 -13.51
C ALA A 64 9.08 12.41 -14.64
N THR A 65 7.76 12.57 -14.80
CA THR A 65 7.13 13.47 -15.78
C THR A 65 6.85 14.87 -15.25
N GLY A 66 7.31 15.20 -14.04
CA GLY A 66 7.15 16.52 -13.42
C GLY A 66 5.75 16.80 -12.85
N ASN A 67 4.90 15.78 -12.75
CA ASN A 67 3.59 15.88 -12.13
C ASN A 67 3.68 15.78 -10.59
N ASN A 68 2.69 16.34 -9.90
CA ASN A 68 2.60 16.27 -8.44
C ASN A 68 1.67 15.11 -7.99
N PRO A 69 2.20 14.01 -7.44
CA PRO A 69 1.42 12.87 -6.96
C PRO A 69 0.67 13.13 -5.63
N GLY A 70 0.81 14.31 -5.03
CA GLY A 70 0.06 14.72 -3.84
C GLY A 70 0.80 14.54 -2.50
N PRO A 71 0.12 14.83 -1.38
CA PRO A 71 0.76 14.94 -0.06
C PRO A 71 1.24 13.60 0.51
N LEU A 72 0.61 12.48 0.14
CA LEU A 72 0.94 11.12 0.61
C LEU A 72 1.62 10.26 -0.46
N ALA A 73 2.27 10.89 -1.44
CA ALA A 73 2.95 10.22 -2.54
C ALA A 73 3.80 9.03 -2.08
N GLY A 74 3.40 7.83 -2.49
CA GLY A 74 4.10 6.57 -2.26
C GLY A 74 4.20 6.13 -0.80
N VAL A 75 3.40 6.72 0.10
CA VAL A 75 3.29 6.27 1.50
C VAL A 75 2.49 4.97 1.53
N PRO A 76 3.07 3.84 1.97
CA PRO A 76 2.32 2.59 2.08
C PRO A 76 1.27 2.68 3.19
N PHE A 77 0.10 2.12 2.96
CA PHE A 77 -0.92 1.96 3.99
C PHE A 77 -1.63 0.61 3.86
N ALA A 78 -2.37 0.28 4.91
CA ALA A 78 -3.28 -0.85 4.92
C ALA A 78 -4.56 -0.40 5.64
N VAL A 79 -5.69 -1.05 5.32
CA VAL A 79 -6.98 -0.76 5.94
C VAL A 79 -7.49 -1.98 6.69
N LYS A 80 -8.30 -1.73 7.71
CA LYS A 80 -9.04 -2.80 8.38
C LYS A 80 -9.98 -3.44 7.34
N ASN A 81 -10.12 -4.77 7.34
CA ASN A 81 -10.91 -5.51 6.35
C ASN A 81 -12.45 -5.32 6.45
N LEU A 82 -12.90 -4.25 7.13
CA LEU A 82 -14.27 -3.74 7.11
C LEU A 82 -14.46 -2.58 6.13
N TYR A 83 -13.37 -2.09 5.53
CA TYR A 83 -13.42 -1.11 4.45
C TYR A 83 -13.53 -1.85 3.11
N ASP A 84 -14.42 -1.35 2.26
CA ASP A 84 -14.54 -1.84 0.88
C ASP A 84 -13.29 -1.51 0.08
N ILE A 85 -12.77 -2.51 -0.62
CA ILE A 85 -11.72 -2.39 -1.64
C ILE A 85 -12.30 -2.99 -2.91
N ALA A 86 -12.34 -2.21 -3.99
CA ALA A 86 -12.91 -2.63 -5.26
C ALA A 86 -12.27 -3.95 -5.74
N GLY A 87 -13.12 -4.92 -6.10
CA GLY A 87 -12.68 -6.24 -6.55
C GLY A 87 -12.34 -7.24 -5.43
N LEU A 88 -12.38 -6.84 -4.15
CA LEU A 88 -12.19 -7.74 -3.00
C LEU A 88 -13.48 -7.94 -2.19
N ILE A 89 -13.58 -9.08 -1.51
CA ILE A 89 -14.69 -9.37 -0.59
C ILE A 89 -14.44 -8.69 0.77
N THR A 90 -15.37 -7.86 1.22
CA THR A 90 -15.30 -7.20 2.53
C THR A 90 -15.68 -8.16 3.65
N LEU A 91 -14.68 -8.70 4.34
CA LEU A 91 -14.86 -9.73 5.36
C LEU A 91 -15.43 -9.18 6.68
N ALA A 92 -15.08 -7.94 7.04
CA ALA A 92 -15.37 -7.34 8.34
C ALA A 92 -15.04 -8.26 9.55
N GLY A 93 -13.97 -9.06 9.42
CA GLY A 93 -13.54 -10.02 10.44
C GLY A 93 -14.49 -11.21 10.67
N SER A 94 -15.45 -11.47 9.78
CA SER A 94 -16.46 -12.51 9.94
C SER A 94 -16.48 -13.51 8.79
N LYS A 95 -16.74 -14.79 9.11
CA LYS A 95 -16.97 -15.83 8.10
C LYS A 95 -18.30 -15.67 7.37
N ILE A 96 -19.28 -15.00 7.99
CA ILE A 96 -20.62 -14.77 7.40
C ILE A 96 -20.50 -14.03 6.06
N ASN A 97 -19.50 -13.14 5.93
CA ASN A 97 -19.32 -12.32 4.74
C ASN A 97 -18.41 -12.97 3.69
N ALA A 98 -17.82 -14.14 3.96
CA ALA A 98 -16.78 -14.72 3.12
C ALA A 98 -17.26 -15.13 1.71
N GLU A 99 -18.58 -15.30 1.53
CA GLU A 99 -19.20 -15.67 0.26
C GLU A 99 -19.97 -14.50 -0.40
N ASN A 100 -19.86 -13.30 0.16
CA ASN A 100 -20.45 -12.12 -0.46
C ASN A 100 -19.76 -11.81 -1.81
N PRO A 101 -20.47 -11.15 -2.74
CA PRO A 101 -19.81 -10.63 -3.93
C PRO A 101 -18.73 -9.61 -3.56
N PRO A 102 -17.65 -9.50 -4.36
CA PRO A 102 -16.65 -8.44 -4.18
C PRO A 102 -17.25 -7.04 -4.23
N ALA A 103 -16.65 -6.10 -3.51
CA ALA A 103 -17.05 -4.70 -3.54
C ALA A 103 -16.89 -4.12 -4.95
N SER A 104 -17.84 -3.30 -5.38
CA SER A 104 -17.84 -2.67 -6.70
C SER A 104 -17.06 -1.35 -6.76
N ARG A 105 -16.68 -0.80 -5.59
CA ARG A 105 -15.93 0.44 -5.45
C ARG A 105 -15.19 0.47 -4.12
N ASP A 106 -14.20 1.34 -4.01
CA ASP A 106 -13.53 1.63 -2.75
C ASP A 106 -14.43 2.45 -1.80
N ALA A 107 -14.17 2.32 -0.50
CA ALA A 107 -14.76 3.19 0.52
C ALA A 107 -14.24 4.63 0.42
N THR A 108 -15.08 5.61 0.78
CA THR A 108 -14.78 7.06 0.77
C THR A 108 -14.51 7.62 2.16
#